data_AF-Q46JR8-F1
#
_entry.id   AF-Q46JR8-F1
#
_cell.length_a   1.000
_cell.length_b   1.000
_cell.length_c   1.000
_cell.angle_alpha   90.00
_cell.angle_beta   90.00
_cell.angle_gamma   90.00
#
_symmetry.space_group_name_H-M   'P 1'
#
loop_
_entity.id
_entity.type
_entity.pdbx_description
1 polymer ?
#
loop_
_entity_poly.entity_id
_entity_poly.type
_entity_poly.pdbx_seq_one_letter_code
_entity_poly.pdbx_strand_id
1 'polypeptide(L)'
;MFVLASASKARQKLLDQIALRHKVIVSDFDETQLQEPDPILKVKLLAKAKADSALKKLIEENHALNTYQALLGCDSLFEFKGEIFEKPIDKEQLISRWQRMSGQSGFLHTGHCLISLDNSKSDRESISQNNSCDGVVSTRIEFMNLSNFEINKYASTSEPYNCAGGFAIEGNGGLFIKKIDGCFSNVIGLSLPWLKNNLEKFGLSRLLLDR
;
A
#
# COMPACT_ATOMS: atom_id res chain seq x y z
N MET A 1 -2.51 -19.99 -3.36
CA MET A 1 -2.59 -18.70 -4.06
C MET A 1 -2.62 -17.58 -3.02
N PHE A 2 -2.13 -16.40 -3.34
CA PHE A 2 -2.15 -15.22 -2.47
C PHE A 2 -3.37 -14.33 -2.78
N VAL A 3 -3.88 -13.56 -1.82
CA VAL A 3 -4.95 -12.58 -2.06
C VAL A 3 -4.45 -11.18 -1.74
N LEU A 4 -4.59 -10.26 -2.69
CA LEU A 4 -4.32 -8.84 -2.49
C LEU A 4 -5.64 -8.08 -2.30
N ALA A 5 -5.83 -7.53 -1.10
CA ALA A 5 -7.01 -6.73 -0.75
C ALA A 5 -6.83 -5.25 -1.14
N SER A 6 -6.54 -5.00 -2.43
CA SER A 6 -6.26 -3.64 -2.93
C SER A 6 -6.56 -3.50 -4.42
N ALA A 7 -7.17 -2.37 -4.80
CA ALA A 7 -7.35 -1.97 -6.20
C ALA A 7 -6.07 -1.37 -6.83
N SER A 8 -4.99 -1.16 -6.06
CA SER A 8 -3.78 -0.49 -6.54
C SER A 8 -3.06 -1.31 -7.61
N LYS A 9 -2.97 -0.75 -8.82
CA LYS A 9 -2.18 -1.33 -9.92
C LYS A 9 -0.68 -1.36 -9.61
N ALA A 10 -0.16 -0.41 -8.84
CA ALA A 10 1.23 -0.42 -8.41
C ALA A 10 1.52 -1.61 -7.48
N ARG A 11 0.63 -1.90 -6.53
CA ARG A 11 0.74 -3.09 -5.66
C ARG A 11 0.64 -4.39 -6.44
N GLN A 12 -0.27 -4.48 -7.42
CA GLN A 12 -0.37 -5.65 -8.32
C GLN A 12 0.94 -5.88 -9.08
N LYS A 13 1.50 -4.83 -9.69
CA LYS A 13 2.78 -4.89 -10.41
C LYS A 13 3.93 -5.36 -9.52
N LEU A 14 4.02 -4.92 -8.27
CA LEU A 14 5.04 -5.39 -7.32
C LEU A 14 4.94 -6.90 -7.07
N LEU A 15 3.73 -7.44 -6.98
CA LEU A 15 3.52 -8.89 -6.81
C LEU A 15 3.82 -9.67 -8.10
N ASP A 16 3.46 -9.10 -9.26
CA ASP A 16 3.80 -9.67 -10.58
C ASP A 16 5.33 -9.73 -10.78
N GLN A 17 6.06 -8.68 -10.40
CA GLN A 17 7.52 -8.60 -10.49
C GLN A 17 8.24 -9.75 -9.77
N ILE A 18 7.68 -10.22 -8.66
CA ILE A 18 8.22 -11.36 -7.89
C ILE A 18 7.56 -12.70 -8.25
N ALA A 19 6.74 -12.72 -9.31
CA ALA A 19 5.96 -13.88 -9.76
C ALA A 19 5.05 -14.48 -8.68
N LEU A 20 4.60 -13.69 -7.70
CA LEU A 20 3.69 -14.15 -6.67
C LEU A 20 2.28 -14.30 -7.26
N ARG A 21 1.84 -15.54 -7.50
CA ARG A 21 0.49 -15.84 -7.98
C ARG A 21 -0.56 -15.31 -7.00
N HIS A 22 -1.36 -14.34 -7.44
CA HIS A 22 -2.32 -13.67 -6.58
C HIS A 22 -3.69 -13.44 -7.26
N LYS A 23 -4.75 -13.39 -6.45
CA LYS A 23 -6.08 -12.87 -6.80
C LYS A 23 -6.26 -11.50 -6.16
N VAL A 24 -6.85 -10.57 -6.89
CA VAL A 24 -7.25 -9.28 -6.34
C VAL A 24 -8.69 -9.37 -5.84
N ILE A 25 -8.93 -8.94 -4.61
CA ILE A 25 -10.27 -8.73 -4.06
C ILE A 25 -10.32 -7.31 -3.52
N VAL A 26 -11.05 -6.43 -4.18
CA VAL A 26 -11.11 -5.02 -3.77
C VAL A 26 -11.95 -4.93 -2.49
N SER A 27 -11.40 -4.27 -1.47
CA SER A 27 -12.12 -3.93 -0.23
C SER A 27 -13.23 -2.92 -0.54
N ASP A 28 -14.41 -3.12 0.07
CA ASP A 28 -15.51 -2.13 0.05
C ASP A 28 -15.50 -1.22 1.28
N PHE A 29 -14.42 -1.28 2.07
CA PHE A 29 -14.29 -0.43 3.26
C PHE A 29 -14.28 1.04 2.85
N ASP A 30 -15.24 1.78 3.37
CA ASP A 30 -15.33 3.23 3.22
C ASP A 30 -14.32 3.91 4.17
N GLU A 31 -13.23 4.42 3.58
CA GLU A 31 -12.14 5.06 4.32
C GLU A 31 -12.59 6.30 5.10
N THR A 32 -13.72 6.92 4.73
CA THR A 32 -14.24 8.11 5.43
C THR A 32 -14.77 7.80 6.84
N GLN A 33 -15.03 6.52 7.14
CA GLN A 33 -15.45 6.07 8.47
C GLN A 33 -14.30 6.07 9.49
N LEU A 34 -13.05 6.15 9.04
CA LEU A 34 -11.88 6.14 9.90
C LEU A 34 -11.33 7.56 10.11
N GLN A 35 -11.72 8.17 11.24
CA GLN A 35 -11.16 9.44 11.70
C GLN A 35 -10.00 9.20 12.64
N GLU A 36 -8.79 9.11 12.08
CA GLU A 36 -7.53 8.97 12.83
C GLU A 36 -6.52 10.01 12.32
N PRO A 37 -6.09 10.97 13.15
CA PRO A 37 -5.12 11.98 12.74
C PRO A 37 -3.67 11.48 12.67
N ASP A 38 -3.28 10.46 13.45
CA ASP A 38 -1.92 9.91 13.39
C ASP A 38 -1.73 9.12 12.08
N PRO A 39 -0.85 9.56 11.17
CA PRO A 39 -0.61 8.87 9.90
C PRO A 39 -0.23 7.39 10.06
N ILE A 40 0.58 7.06 11.07
CA ILE A 40 1.06 5.69 11.28
C ILE A 40 -0.09 4.80 11.73
N LEU A 41 -0.88 5.26 12.70
CA LEU A 41 -2.04 4.52 13.18
C LEU A 41 -3.12 4.42 12.09
N LYS A 42 -3.36 5.50 11.33
CA LYS A 42 -4.34 5.54 10.23
C LYS A 42 -4.06 4.46 9.19
N VAL A 43 -2.84 4.35 8.65
CA VAL A 43 -2.55 3.32 7.63
C VAL A 43 -2.62 1.90 8.17
N LYS A 44 -2.25 1.69 9.44
CA LYS A 44 -2.37 0.38 10.08
C LYS A 44 -3.84 -0.05 10.16
N LEU A 45 -4.72 0.86 10.61
CA LEU A 45 -6.16 0.61 10.70
C LEU A 45 -6.79 0.42 9.31
N LEU A 46 -6.42 1.24 8.31
CA LEU A 46 -6.89 1.08 6.93
C LEU A 46 -6.44 -0.26 6.32
N ALA A 47 -5.19 -0.65 6.52
CA ALA A 47 -4.68 -1.93 6.03
C ALA A 47 -5.44 -3.11 6.66
N LYS A 48 -5.70 -3.08 7.98
CA LYS A 48 -6.50 -4.09 8.67
C LYS A 48 -7.95 -4.12 8.16
N ALA A 49 -8.60 -2.96 8.06
CA ALA A 49 -9.98 -2.88 7.59
C ALA A 49 -10.14 -3.43 6.16
N LYS A 50 -9.17 -3.16 5.28
CA LYS A 50 -9.12 -3.73 3.92
C LYS A 50 -8.95 -5.24 3.93
N ALA A 51 -8.08 -5.76 4.80
CA ALA A 51 -7.87 -7.19 4.94
C ALA A 51 -9.15 -7.90 5.42
N ASP A 52 -9.78 -7.36 6.48
CA ASP A 52 -10.99 -7.91 7.08
C ASP A 52 -12.18 -7.86 6.10
N SER A 53 -12.34 -6.77 5.33
CA SER A 53 -13.35 -6.66 4.28
C SER A 53 -13.20 -7.73 3.20
N ALA A 54 -11.98 -7.94 2.70
CA ALA A 54 -11.71 -8.96 1.70
C ALA A 54 -11.85 -10.39 2.25
N LEU A 55 -11.49 -10.62 3.51
CA LEU A 55 -11.69 -11.90 4.18
C LEU A 55 -13.18 -12.24 4.30
N LYS A 56 -14.01 -11.26 4.70
CA LYS A 56 -15.47 -11.43 4.75
C LYS A 56 -16.03 -11.83 3.38
N LYS A 57 -15.63 -11.13 2.32
CA LYS A 57 -16.03 -11.48 0.94
C LYS A 57 -15.61 -12.89 0.54
N LEU A 58 -14.40 -13.31 0.87
CA LEU A 58 -13.94 -14.68 0.60
C LEU A 58 -14.78 -15.75 1.30
N ILE A 59 -15.17 -15.48 2.55
CA ILE A 59 -16.02 -16.38 3.34
C ILE A 59 -17.41 -16.46 2.71
N GLU A 60 -18.00 -15.33 2.33
CA GLU A 60 -19.31 -15.25 1.69
C GLU A 60 -19.33 -15.89 0.30
N GLU A 61 -18.29 -15.67 -0.52
CA GLU A 61 -18.17 -16.27 -1.85
C GLU A 61 -18.04 -17.80 -1.78
N ASN A 62 -17.54 -18.36 -0.66
CA ASN A 62 -17.36 -19.79 -0.31
C ASN A 62 -16.52 -20.64 -1.29
N HIS A 63 -16.47 -20.27 -2.57
CA HIS A 63 -15.74 -20.94 -3.62
C HIS A 63 -14.24 -20.74 -3.43
N ALA A 64 -13.54 -21.83 -3.12
CA ALA A 64 -12.09 -21.93 -3.17
C ALA A 64 -11.30 -21.26 -2.02
N LEU A 65 -11.87 -21.06 -0.82
CA LEU A 65 -11.09 -20.74 0.40
C LEU A 65 -9.86 -21.64 0.54
N ASN A 66 -10.03 -22.93 0.28
CA ASN A 66 -8.98 -23.96 0.32
C ASN A 66 -7.81 -23.72 -0.66
N THR A 67 -7.97 -22.84 -1.66
CA THR A 67 -6.93 -22.51 -2.64
C THR A 67 -6.08 -21.31 -2.24
N TYR A 68 -6.58 -20.47 -1.34
CA TYR A 68 -5.87 -19.32 -0.81
C TYR A 68 -5.11 -19.72 0.45
N GLN A 69 -3.91 -19.15 0.61
CA GLN A 69 -3.02 -19.44 1.73
C GLN A 69 -2.74 -18.20 2.57
N ALA A 70 -2.84 -17.02 1.96
CA ALA A 70 -2.66 -15.76 2.65
C ALA A 70 -3.46 -14.64 1.97
N LEU A 71 -3.84 -13.65 2.76
CA LEU A 71 -4.52 -12.44 2.33
C LEU A 71 -3.78 -11.22 2.89
N LEU A 72 -3.55 -10.21 2.06
CA LEU A 72 -2.88 -8.97 2.45
C LEU A 72 -3.78 -7.75 2.21
N GLY A 73 -4.17 -7.07 3.28
CA GLY A 73 -4.60 -5.68 3.25
C GLY A 73 -3.40 -4.74 3.26
N CYS A 74 -3.47 -3.68 2.46
CA CYS A 74 -2.38 -2.72 2.36
C CYS A 74 -2.90 -1.34 1.99
N ASP A 75 -2.46 -0.34 2.74
CA ASP A 75 -2.79 1.06 2.50
C ASP A 75 -1.58 1.98 2.70
N SER A 76 -1.55 3.13 2.02
CA SER A 76 -0.42 4.06 2.05
C SER A 76 -0.88 5.50 2.08
N LEU A 77 -0.18 6.32 2.86
CA LEU A 77 -0.31 7.77 2.84
C LEU A 77 1.06 8.43 2.77
N PHE A 78 1.04 9.70 2.37
CA PHE A 78 2.22 10.56 2.38
C PHE A 78 2.06 11.63 3.45
N GLU A 79 3.01 11.70 4.37
CA GLU A 79 3.09 12.71 5.43
C GLU A 79 4.13 13.77 5.06
N PHE A 80 3.74 15.04 5.13
CA PHE A 80 4.61 16.18 4.92
C PHE A 80 4.45 17.19 6.05
N LYS A 81 5.49 17.36 6.88
CA LYS A 81 5.51 18.29 8.03
C LYS A 81 4.30 18.09 8.98
N GLY A 82 3.94 16.84 9.27
CA GLY A 82 2.80 16.50 10.14
C GLY A 82 1.43 16.53 9.44
N GLU A 83 1.36 16.91 8.16
CA GLU A 83 0.12 16.90 7.39
C GLU A 83 0.05 15.68 6.46
N ILE A 84 -1.11 15.04 6.38
CA ILE A 84 -1.38 13.97 5.42
C ILE A 84 -1.74 14.58 4.07
N PHE A 85 -0.92 14.32 3.06
CA PHE A 85 -1.22 14.68 1.67
C PHE A 85 -1.84 13.48 0.96
N GLU A 86 -3.16 13.49 0.85
CA GLU A 86 -3.92 12.54 0.05
C GLU A 86 -3.70 12.79 -1.46
N LYS A 87 -4.50 12.13 -2.31
CA LYS A 87 -4.54 12.45 -3.73
C LYS A 87 -4.94 13.92 -3.91
N PRO A 88 -4.28 14.67 -4.81
CA PRO A 88 -4.65 16.06 -5.06
C PRO A 88 -6.05 16.11 -5.69
N ILE A 89 -6.89 17.03 -5.23
CA ILE A 89 -8.26 17.19 -5.77
C ILE A 89 -8.28 17.91 -7.11
N ASP A 90 -7.30 18.77 -7.36
CA ASP A 90 -7.17 19.58 -8.57
C ASP A 90 -5.72 20.01 -8.81
N LYS A 91 -5.51 20.71 -9.93
CA LYS A 91 -4.21 21.21 -10.37
C LYS A 91 -3.65 22.27 -9.42
N GLU A 92 -4.49 23.12 -8.85
CA GLU A 92 -4.07 24.22 -7.97
C GLU A 92 -3.51 23.68 -6.66
N GLN A 93 -4.22 22.73 -6.04
CA GLN A 93 -3.76 22.02 -4.85
C GLN A 93 -2.48 21.25 -5.13
N LEU A 94 -2.36 20.59 -6.29
CA LEU A 94 -1.15 19.87 -6.66
C LEU A 94 0.05 20.83 -6.76
N ILE A 95 -0.10 21.97 -7.45
CA ILE A 95 0.95 22.98 -7.58
C ILE A 95 1.35 23.51 -6.20
N SER A 96 0.37 23.88 -5.36
CA SER A 96 0.61 24.37 -4.00
C SER A 96 1.36 23.37 -3.14
N ARG A 97 0.99 22.08 -3.18
CA ARG A 97 1.69 21.00 -2.47
C ARG A 97 3.11 20.82 -2.99
N TRP A 98 3.34 20.82 -4.31
CA TRP A 98 4.68 20.69 -4.87
C TRP A 98 5.59 21.88 -4.57
N GLN A 99 5.05 23.11 -4.52
CA GLN A 99 5.80 24.28 -4.07
C GLN A 99 6.27 24.13 -2.62
N ARG A 100 5.46 23.51 -1.76
CA ARG A 100 5.84 23.19 -0.37
C ARG A 100 6.87 22.07 -0.29
N MET A 101 6.74 21.02 -1.11
CA MET A 101 7.60 19.83 -1.09
C MET A 101 8.96 20.03 -1.78
N SER A 102 9.06 20.96 -2.72
CA SER A 102 10.29 21.28 -3.47
C SER A 102 11.48 21.52 -2.53
N GLY A 103 12.55 20.73 -2.70
CA GLY A 103 13.76 20.80 -1.88
C GLY A 103 13.61 20.30 -0.44
N GLN A 104 12.47 19.70 -0.10
CA GLN A 104 12.15 19.22 1.24
C GLN A 104 12.09 17.69 1.27
N SER A 105 11.64 17.14 2.40
CA SER A 105 11.41 15.72 2.55
C SER A 105 10.10 15.43 3.27
N GLY A 106 9.52 14.27 2.97
CA GLY A 106 8.36 13.73 3.69
C GLY A 106 8.49 12.22 3.86
N PHE A 107 7.47 11.61 4.43
CA PHE A 107 7.44 10.19 4.72
C PHE A 107 6.29 9.51 4.01
N LEU A 108 6.59 8.42 3.31
CA LEU A 108 5.57 7.51 2.83
C LEU A 108 5.40 6.38 3.84
N HIS A 109 4.23 6.35 4.48
CA HIS A 109 3.84 5.31 5.42
C HIS A 109 2.93 4.32 4.70
N THR A 110 3.28 3.04 4.76
CA THR A 110 2.39 1.98 4.28
C THR A 110 2.08 1.03 5.41
N GLY A 111 0.80 0.86 5.70
CA GLY A 111 0.30 -0.19 6.57
C GLY A 111 0.16 -1.50 5.79
N HIS A 112 0.47 -2.59 6.46
CA HIS A 112 0.32 -3.95 5.98
C HIS A 112 -0.44 -4.76 7.01
N CYS A 113 -1.42 -5.56 6.58
CA CYS A 113 -2.10 -6.54 7.41
C CYS A 113 -2.16 -7.86 6.64
N LEU A 114 -1.42 -8.86 7.12
CA LEU A 114 -1.32 -10.18 6.52
C LEU A 114 -2.11 -11.18 7.37
N ILE A 115 -3.02 -11.92 6.74
CA ILE A 115 -3.81 -12.98 7.36
C ILE A 115 -3.39 -14.30 6.71
N SER A 116 -2.94 -15.25 7.53
CA SER A 116 -2.71 -16.64 7.10
C SER A 116 -4.04 -17.39 7.06
N LEU A 117 -4.35 -17.97 5.90
CA LEU A 117 -5.54 -18.75 5.65
C LEU A 117 -5.19 -20.23 5.80
N ASP A 118 -4.99 -20.65 7.05
CA ASP A 118 -4.73 -22.04 7.39
C ASP A 118 -6.03 -22.85 7.32
N ASN A 119 -6.21 -23.57 6.21
CA ASN A 119 -7.39 -24.37 5.95
C ASN A 119 -7.35 -25.77 6.60
N SER A 120 -6.28 -26.11 7.35
CA SER A 120 -6.20 -27.40 8.05
C SER A 120 -7.15 -27.50 9.24
N LYS A 121 -7.62 -26.35 9.74
CA LYS A 121 -8.65 -26.28 10.79
C LYS A 121 -10.01 -26.46 10.13
N SER A 122 -10.62 -27.63 10.36
CA SER A 122 -11.91 -28.06 9.79
C SER A 122 -13.04 -27.05 9.98
N ASP A 123 -12.95 -26.24 11.03
CA ASP A 123 -13.91 -25.19 11.31
C ASP A 123 -13.57 -23.96 10.47
N ARG A 124 -14.30 -23.77 9.36
CA ARG A 124 -14.19 -22.56 8.52
C ARG A 124 -14.52 -21.29 9.30
N GLU A 125 -15.34 -21.40 10.35
CA GLU A 125 -15.59 -20.32 11.32
C GLU A 125 -14.32 -19.96 12.13
N SER A 126 -13.35 -20.87 12.20
CA SER A 126 -12.06 -20.74 12.89
C SER A 126 -10.91 -20.31 11.97
N ILE A 127 -11.18 -19.77 10.77
CA ILE A 127 -10.23 -18.84 10.14
C ILE A 127 -10.18 -17.59 11.03
N SER A 128 -9.49 -17.77 12.15
CA SER A 128 -9.45 -16.86 13.26
C SER A 128 -8.55 -15.69 12.88
N GLN A 129 -8.97 -14.48 13.28
CA GLN A 129 -8.09 -13.31 13.26
C GLN A 129 -6.77 -13.55 14.04
N ASN A 130 -6.67 -14.60 14.87
CA ASN A 130 -5.45 -15.01 15.56
C ASN A 130 -4.31 -15.42 14.61
N ASN A 131 -4.59 -15.65 13.33
CA ASN A 131 -3.59 -15.94 12.31
C ASN A 131 -3.20 -14.68 11.49
N SER A 132 -3.31 -13.49 12.07
CA SER A 132 -2.95 -12.24 11.41
C SER A 132 -1.76 -11.53 12.06
N CYS A 133 -1.02 -10.78 11.27
CA CYS A 133 -0.04 -9.81 11.75
C CYS A 133 -0.19 -8.51 10.96
N ASP A 134 0.17 -7.40 11.60
CA ASP A 134 0.19 -6.10 10.96
C ASP A 134 1.51 -5.37 11.23
N GLY A 135 1.76 -4.33 10.45
CA GLY A 135 2.90 -3.45 10.65
C GLY A 135 2.84 -2.25 9.73
N VAL A 136 3.70 -1.27 10.01
CA VAL A 136 3.86 -0.08 9.17
C VAL A 136 5.30 0.01 8.72
N VAL A 137 5.50 0.27 7.43
CA VAL A 137 6.81 0.60 6.87
C VAL A 137 6.79 2.06 6.46
N SER A 138 7.68 2.83 7.07
CA SER A 138 7.89 4.24 6.76
C SER A 138 9.13 4.37 5.88
N THR A 139 9.09 5.24 4.87
CA THR A 139 10.24 5.52 4.01
C THR A 139 10.32 7.02 3.76
N ARG A 140 11.47 7.61 4.05
CA ARG A 140 11.70 9.04 3.86
C ARG A 140 12.06 9.31 2.40
N ILE A 141 11.36 10.27 1.80
CA ILE A 141 11.57 10.73 0.43
C ILE A 141 12.09 12.16 0.48
N GLU A 142 13.23 12.41 -0.16
CA GLU A 142 13.78 13.75 -0.38
C GLU A 142 13.55 14.15 -1.83
N PHE A 143 12.97 15.33 -2.04
CA PHE A 143 12.70 15.86 -3.38
C PHE A 143 13.80 16.82 -3.85
N MET A 144 13.95 16.91 -5.17
CA MET A 144 14.76 17.92 -5.83
C MET A 144 14.20 19.33 -5.58
N ASN A 145 15.02 20.36 -5.82
CA ASN A 145 14.51 21.73 -5.95
C ASN A 145 13.88 21.88 -7.34
N LEU A 146 12.57 22.05 -7.40
CA LEU A 146 11.82 22.28 -8.63
C LEU A 146 11.52 23.76 -8.81
N SER A 147 11.66 24.22 -10.05
CA SER A 147 11.13 25.50 -10.51
C SER A 147 9.60 25.45 -10.67
N ASN A 148 8.94 26.61 -10.61
CA ASN A 148 7.51 26.72 -10.91
C ASN A 148 7.16 26.18 -12.30
N PHE A 149 8.08 26.27 -13.27
CA PHE A 149 7.89 25.73 -14.61
C PHE A 149 7.81 24.19 -14.62
N GLU A 150 8.72 23.53 -13.91
CA GLU A 150 8.72 22.07 -13.76
C GLU A 150 7.47 21.59 -13.03
N ILE A 151 7.10 22.27 -11.94
CA ILE A 151 5.87 21.96 -11.18
C ILE A 151 4.64 22.06 -12.10
N ASN A 152 4.53 23.15 -12.88
CA ASN A 152 3.42 23.33 -13.81
C ASN A 152 3.40 22.26 -14.92
N LYS A 153 4.57 21.88 -15.43
CA LYS A 153 4.68 20.79 -16.41
C LYS A 153 4.22 19.46 -15.82
N TYR A 154 4.70 19.12 -14.62
CA TYR A 154 4.31 17.88 -13.96
C TYR A 154 2.82 17.85 -13.65
N ALA A 155 2.27 18.95 -13.13
CA ALA A 155 0.85 19.12 -12.88
C ALA A 155 -0.01 19.13 -14.16
N SER A 156 0.58 19.26 -15.33
CA SER A 156 -0.13 19.11 -16.61
C SER A 156 -0.17 17.67 -17.11
N THR A 157 0.52 16.74 -16.44
CA THR A 157 0.41 15.29 -16.68
C THR A 157 -0.70 14.68 -15.84
N SER A 158 -1.26 13.54 -16.24
CA SER A 158 -2.32 12.86 -15.47
C SER A 158 -1.83 12.00 -14.31
N GLU A 159 -0.52 11.74 -14.22
CA GLU A 159 0.09 10.83 -13.26
C GLU A 159 -0.13 11.20 -11.77
N PRO A 160 0.18 12.43 -11.31
CA PRO A 160 0.17 12.75 -9.88
C PRO A 160 -1.23 12.66 -9.25
N TYR A 161 -2.29 12.81 -10.03
CA TYR A 161 -3.66 12.87 -9.54
C TYR A 161 -4.19 11.55 -8.97
N ASN A 162 -3.57 10.43 -9.31
CA ASN A 162 -3.98 9.11 -8.83
C ASN A 162 -3.14 8.59 -7.65
N CYS A 163 -2.19 9.38 -7.15
CA CYS A 163 -1.18 8.96 -6.18
C CYS A 163 -1.27 9.76 -4.88
N ALA A 164 -1.12 9.08 -3.74
CA ALA A 164 -0.93 9.76 -2.45
C ALA A 164 0.31 10.66 -2.53
N GLY A 165 0.22 11.86 -1.95
CA GLY A 165 1.28 12.87 -2.05
C GLY A 165 1.40 13.56 -3.41
N GLY A 166 0.69 13.11 -4.45
CA GLY A 166 0.78 13.71 -5.77
C GLY A 166 2.04 13.38 -6.55
N PHE A 167 2.61 12.17 -6.37
CA PHE A 167 3.77 11.70 -7.12
C PHE A 167 3.83 10.17 -7.29
N ALA A 168 4.50 9.70 -8.34
CA ALA A 168 4.81 8.28 -8.54
C ALA A 168 6.29 8.11 -8.90
N ILE A 169 7.02 7.30 -8.12
CA ILE A 169 8.45 7.05 -8.37
C ILE A 169 8.72 6.30 -9.67
N GLU A 170 7.81 5.45 -10.10
CA GLU A 170 7.93 4.66 -11.33
C GLU A 170 7.59 5.45 -12.60
N GLY A 171 7.17 6.72 -12.45
CA GLY A 171 6.76 7.59 -13.55
C GLY A 171 7.55 8.90 -13.59
N ASN A 172 6.94 9.95 -14.14
CA ASN A 172 7.51 11.28 -14.24
C ASN A 172 7.90 11.85 -12.86
N GLY A 173 7.19 11.48 -11.79
CA GLY A 173 7.55 11.84 -10.41
C GLY A 173 8.94 11.35 -9.99
N GLY A 174 9.45 10.28 -10.60
CA GLY A 174 10.80 9.78 -10.40
C GLY A 174 11.90 10.77 -10.80
N LEU A 175 11.62 11.70 -11.71
CA LEU A 175 12.56 12.79 -12.08
C LEU A 175 12.86 13.73 -10.90
N PHE A 176 11.96 13.77 -9.91
CA PHE A 176 11.97 14.75 -8.82
C PHE A 176 12.33 14.15 -7.46
N ILE A 177 12.53 12.83 -7.38
CA ILE A 177 12.97 12.16 -6.14
C ILE A 177 14.50 12.13 -6.12
N LYS A 178 15.09 12.90 -5.21
CA LYS A 178 16.54 13.02 -5.05
C LYS A 178 17.13 11.85 -4.27
N LYS A 179 16.48 11.45 -3.19
CA LYS A 179 16.97 10.41 -2.29
C LYS A 179 15.81 9.67 -1.63
N ILE A 180 16.01 8.38 -1.44
CA ILE A 180 15.13 7.51 -0.66
C ILE A 180 15.95 7.00 0.52
N ASP A 181 15.39 7.09 1.71
CA ASP A 181 15.94 6.47 2.91
C ASP A 181 14.88 5.55 3.51
N GLY A 182 15.05 4.24 3.27
CA GLY A 182 14.11 3.19 3.61
C GLY A 182 13.87 2.21 2.46
N CYS A 183 12.63 1.73 2.34
CA CYS A 183 12.29 0.61 1.46
C CYS A 183 11.77 1.09 0.09
N PHE A 184 12.49 0.78 -0.99
CA PHE A 184 12.09 1.18 -2.35
C PHE A 184 10.68 0.69 -2.75
N SER A 185 10.36 -0.59 -2.52
CA SER A 185 9.03 -1.13 -2.85
C SER A 185 7.92 -0.54 -1.97
N ASN A 186 8.25 -0.07 -0.76
CA ASN A 186 7.33 0.71 0.06
C ASN A 186 6.96 2.04 -0.60
N VAL A 187 7.90 2.70 -1.30
CA VAL A 187 7.63 3.95 -2.05
C VAL A 187 6.61 3.73 -3.16
N ILE A 188 6.60 2.54 -3.76
CA ILE A 188 5.63 2.14 -4.78
C ILE A 188 4.26 1.78 -4.16
N GLY A 189 4.26 1.32 -2.90
CA GLY A 189 3.06 1.13 -2.09
C GLY A 189 2.95 -0.22 -1.38
N LEU A 190 3.98 -1.08 -1.43
CA LEU A 190 4.01 -2.34 -0.68
C LEU A 190 5.46 -2.74 -0.38
N SER A 191 5.82 -2.86 0.90
CA SER A 191 7.15 -3.33 1.30
C SER A 191 7.30 -4.84 1.07
N LEU A 192 7.97 -5.21 -0.04
CA LEU A 192 8.28 -6.61 -0.34
C LEU A 192 9.15 -7.28 0.75
N PRO A 193 10.13 -6.61 1.38
CA PRO A 193 10.84 -7.18 2.52
C PRO A 193 9.94 -7.47 3.72
N TRP A 194 8.99 -6.58 4.04
CA TRP A 194 8.01 -6.83 5.10
C TRP A 194 7.14 -8.04 4.76
N LEU A 195 6.66 -8.12 3.51
CA LEU A 195 5.86 -9.25 3.03
C LEU A 195 6.64 -10.56 3.16
N LYS A 196 7.90 -10.59 2.69
CA LYS A 196 8.77 -11.78 2.77
C LYS A 196 8.91 -12.27 4.21
N ASN A 197 9.26 -11.36 5.13
CA ASN A 197 9.51 -11.72 6.53
C ASN A 197 8.25 -12.26 7.22
N ASN A 198 7.07 -11.71 6.93
CA ASN A 198 5.84 -12.15 7.57
C ASN A 198 5.24 -13.41 6.93
N LEU A 199 5.42 -13.62 5.63
CA LEU A 199 5.11 -14.92 5.01
C LEU A 199 5.97 -16.04 5.60
N GLU A 200 7.26 -15.79 5.84
CA GLU A 200 8.15 -16.76 6.48
C GLU A 200 7.73 -17.09 7.92
N LYS A 201 7.34 -16.08 8.72
CA LYS A 201 6.81 -16.29 10.08
C LYS A 201 5.56 -17.16 10.10
N PHE A 202 4.73 -17.09 9.06
CA PHE A 202 3.55 -17.94 8.91
C PHE A 202 3.85 -19.31 8.25
N GLY A 203 5.11 -19.64 7.96
CA GLY A 203 5.46 -20.89 7.27
C GLY A 203 5.04 -20.91 5.80
N LEU A 204 4.83 -19.74 5.19
CA LEU A 204 4.33 -19.56 3.82
C LEU A 204 5.44 -19.09 2.86
N SER A 205 6.71 -19.30 3.20
CA SER A 205 7.86 -18.95 2.35
C SER A 205 7.80 -19.60 0.96
N ARG A 206 7.16 -20.76 0.83
CA ARG A 206 6.90 -21.47 -0.43
C ARG A 206 6.08 -20.68 -1.46
N LEU A 207 5.38 -19.62 -1.04
CA LEU A 207 4.67 -18.74 -1.97
C LEU A 207 5.63 -17.83 -2.76
N LEU A 208 6.84 -17.63 -2.25
CA LEU A 208 7.85 -16.76 -2.84
C LEU A 208 8.86 -17.60 -3.61
N LEU A 209 9.38 -17.05 -4.72
CA LEU A 209 10.39 -17.70 -5.56
C LEU A 209 9.93 -19.08 -6.11
N ASP A 210 8.62 -19.35 -6.09
CA ASP A 210 7.97 -20.49 -6.75
C ASP A 210 8.08 -20.24 -8.27
N ARG A 211 8.99 -20.97 -8.94
CA ARG A 211 9.16 -20.94 -10.40
C ARG A 211 8.82 -22.31 -10.97
#